data_AF-A0A4R7VUG7-F1
#
_entry.id   AF-A0A4R7VUG7-F1
#
_cell.length_a   1.000
_cell.length_b   1.000
_cell.length_c   1.000
_cell.angle_alpha   90.00
_cell.angle_beta   90.00
_cell.angle_gamma   90.00
#
_symmetry.space_group_name_H-M   'P 1'
#
loop_
_entity.id
_entity.type
_entity.pdbx_description
1 polymer ?
#
loop_
_entity_poly.entity_id
_entity_poly.type
_entity_poly.pdbx_seq_one_letter_code
_entity_poly.pdbx_strand_id
1 'polypeptide(L)'
;MSGYVPNPPKGYRNNGVEPVDIHAQRWAEYKDLAPMPEDKPDTMGCVFAKSCDLPNGVIDHKKPAGFIPVEKVGNYGELAILGGRETDAQGNIPLKKMSGAIPATLGTLLLGGAAATAGVSCGGLCTTGAAIAGGGLATGAGAATGAGTTGGVITAGVAAGALAGFVALLWPSSLGDSSLYTDEQLQSLKKSRTRLRIHVEQQADGTLKGYGFNTQSRTDWEMIPVVQFVEQGTQQVADFGDGVTLIWTPAVDPSSTSGIPPLEAAPQAPQIWIYPPSEKADTIIVNPIYPPEYKDFILVFPADSGIQSLYIVMNVRLDPGTVTGWGKDVTGIWLAGASSGLGAPIPTEIADQLRGKSFASFDSFRRALWKAVASTGLVEQFTDNNVDRMREGKAPKARYRDRAGKRGSFELHHADEVAKGGKVYDVDNLNVVTPKHHIDIHRNG
;
A
#
# COMPACT_ATOMS: atom_id res chain seq x y z
N MET A 1 -45.77 37.01 -2.44
CA MET A 1 -45.01 38.24 -2.14
C MET A 1 -43.61 38.06 -2.72
N SER A 2 -43.31 38.81 -3.78
CA SER A 2 -42.02 38.79 -4.47
C SER A 2 -41.05 39.68 -3.70
N GLY A 3 -39.97 39.11 -3.15
CA GLY A 3 -38.95 39.83 -2.40
C GLY A 3 -37.79 40.22 -3.30
N TYR A 4 -37.67 41.51 -3.57
CA TYR A 4 -36.55 42.13 -4.27
C TYR A 4 -35.29 42.05 -3.40
N VAL A 5 -34.19 41.47 -3.91
CA VAL A 5 -32.86 41.52 -3.27
C VAL A 5 -32.06 42.63 -3.94
N PRO A 6 -31.58 43.66 -3.21
CA PRO A 6 -30.80 44.73 -3.80
C PRO A 6 -29.40 44.23 -4.18
N ASN A 7 -28.91 44.66 -5.34
CA ASN A 7 -27.52 44.42 -5.75
C ASN A 7 -26.57 45.24 -4.86
N PRO A 8 -25.44 44.69 -4.39
CA PRO A 8 -24.48 45.43 -3.56
C PRO A 8 -23.76 46.51 -4.38
N PRO A 9 -23.29 47.60 -3.74
CA PRO A 9 -22.68 48.72 -4.44
C PRO A 9 -21.31 48.32 -5.03
N LYS A 10 -21.03 48.79 -6.24
CA LYS A 10 -19.73 48.63 -6.90
C LYS A 10 -18.65 49.31 -6.07
N GLY A 11 -17.76 48.51 -5.48
CA GLY A 11 -16.62 49.00 -4.70
C GLY A 11 -16.21 48.15 -3.49
N TYR A 12 -17.00 47.14 -3.11
CA TYR A 12 -16.62 46.24 -2.01
C TYR A 12 -15.50 45.28 -2.45
N ARG A 13 -14.26 45.58 -2.05
CA ARG A 13 -13.19 44.58 -1.98
C ARG A 13 -13.48 43.70 -0.77
N ASN A 14 -13.68 42.40 -0.98
CA ASN A 14 -13.64 41.41 0.08
C ASN A 14 -12.23 41.41 0.70
N ASN A 15 -12.04 42.19 1.76
CA ASN A 15 -10.96 41.97 2.70
C ASN A 15 -11.49 41.01 3.77
N GLY A 16 -11.25 39.72 3.58
CA GLY A 16 -11.71 38.71 4.51
C GLY A 16 -11.28 37.34 4.04
N VAL A 17 -10.21 36.84 4.67
CA VAL A 17 -9.49 35.58 4.43
C VAL A 17 -8.56 35.65 3.21
N GLU A 18 -7.29 36.00 3.46
CA GLU A 18 -6.22 35.60 2.55
C GLU A 18 -6.29 34.07 2.39
N PRO A 19 -6.21 33.53 1.16
CA PRO A 19 -6.15 32.08 0.99
C PRO A 19 -4.96 31.57 1.80
N VAL A 20 -5.25 30.76 2.82
CA VAL A 20 -4.22 30.11 3.62
C VAL A 20 -3.42 29.25 2.65
N ASP A 21 -2.18 29.64 2.39
CA ASP A 21 -1.28 28.86 1.56
C ASP A 21 -0.83 27.64 2.38
N ILE A 22 -1.66 26.59 2.31
CA ILE A 22 -1.40 25.29 2.92
C ILE A 22 -0.07 24.68 2.44
N HIS A 23 0.46 25.11 1.28
CA HIS A 23 1.77 24.67 0.79
C HIS A 23 2.89 25.35 1.56
N ALA A 24 2.80 26.66 1.79
CA ALA A 24 3.77 27.40 2.58
C ALA A 24 3.80 26.92 4.05
N GLN A 25 2.64 26.61 4.63
CA GLN A 25 2.56 26.08 6.00
C GLN A 25 3.17 24.68 6.12
N ARG A 26 2.83 23.76 5.20
CA ARG A 26 3.41 22.41 5.21
C ARG A 26 4.92 22.45 5.01
N TRP A 27 5.42 23.31 4.12
CA TRP A 27 6.86 23.51 3.93
C TRP A 27 7.56 24.11 5.16
N ALA A 28 6.88 24.98 5.91
CA ALA A 28 7.39 25.52 7.17
C ALA A 28 7.48 24.45 8.27
N GLU A 29 6.47 23.58 8.41
CA GLU A 29 6.48 22.46 9.36
C GLU A 29 7.66 21.50 9.12
N TYR A 30 8.07 21.29 7.87
CA TYR A 30 9.22 20.45 7.51
C TYR A 30 10.60 21.09 7.75
N LYS A 31 10.68 22.41 7.97
CA LYS A 31 11.93 23.07 8.36
C LYS A 31 12.29 22.82 9.83
N ASP A 32 11.30 22.47 10.66
CA ASP A 32 11.44 22.33 12.11
C ASP A 32 11.67 20.88 12.59
N LEU A 33 11.73 19.89 11.68
CA LEU A 33 12.12 18.53 12.03
C LEU A 33 13.63 18.49 12.36
N ALA A 34 13.96 18.32 13.63
CA ALA A 34 15.33 18.18 14.09
C ALA A 34 16.01 16.96 13.42
N PRO A 35 17.27 17.10 12.97
CA PRO A 35 18.01 15.96 12.43
C PRO A 35 18.17 14.88 13.50
N MET A 36 17.79 13.64 13.16
CA MET A 36 18.08 12.48 14.01
C MET A 36 19.61 12.32 14.16
N PRO A 37 20.13 11.96 15.35
CA PRO A 37 21.56 11.71 15.53
C PRO A 37 22.04 10.58 14.62
N GLU A 38 23.07 10.85 13.82
CA GLU A 38 23.68 9.89 12.90
C GLU A 38 24.78 9.06 13.59
N ASP A 39 24.67 7.73 13.52
CA ASP A 39 25.84 6.86 13.56
C ASP A 39 26.48 6.88 12.16
N LYS A 40 27.64 7.53 12.00
CA LYS A 40 28.37 7.64 10.73
C LYS A 40 29.33 6.45 10.53
N PRO A 41 29.07 5.50 9.63
CA PRO A 41 30.12 4.72 9.02
C PRO A 41 30.81 5.56 7.92
N ASP A 42 32.14 5.57 7.98
CA ASP A 42 33.04 6.38 7.17
C ASP A 42 33.24 5.73 5.78
N THR A 43 32.37 6.05 4.81
CA THR A 43 32.61 5.77 3.38
C THR A 43 32.32 7.03 2.57
N MET A 44 33.35 7.84 2.34
CA MET A 44 33.22 9.06 1.54
C MET A 44 32.93 8.71 0.06
N GLY A 45 31.68 8.89 -0.38
CA GLY A 45 31.38 9.22 -1.79
C GLY A 45 30.46 8.30 -2.59
N CYS A 46 30.10 7.10 -2.11
CA CYS A 46 29.20 6.22 -2.85
C CYS A 46 27.71 6.53 -2.63
N VAL A 47 26.88 6.25 -3.63
CA VAL A 47 25.42 6.32 -3.58
C VAL A 47 24.82 5.07 -4.20
N PHE A 48 23.63 4.64 -3.77
CA PHE A 48 22.98 3.46 -4.32
C PHE A 48 22.49 3.69 -5.75
N ALA A 49 21.84 4.84 -5.97
CA ALA A 49 21.35 5.25 -7.27
C ALA A 49 21.62 6.75 -7.47
N LYS A 50 21.93 7.14 -8.72
CA LYS A 50 22.03 8.53 -9.18
C LYS A 50 21.62 8.62 -10.64
N SER A 51 21.38 9.85 -11.10
CA SER A 51 21.09 10.11 -12.51
C SER A 51 22.28 9.73 -13.40
N CYS A 52 22.00 9.02 -14.50
CA CYS A 52 22.95 8.71 -15.55
C CYS A 52 23.35 9.93 -16.39
N ASP A 53 22.64 11.06 -16.26
CA ASP A 53 22.99 12.31 -16.94
C ASP A 53 24.13 13.06 -16.24
N LEU A 54 24.55 12.59 -15.05
CA LEU A 54 25.71 13.12 -14.35
C LEU A 54 27.01 12.56 -14.93
N PRO A 55 28.09 13.36 -14.99
CA PRO A 55 29.40 12.86 -15.37
C PRO A 55 29.89 11.71 -14.46
N ASN A 56 30.79 10.89 -14.98
CA ASN A 56 31.37 9.77 -14.23
C ASN A 56 31.99 10.24 -12.90
N GLY A 57 31.70 9.52 -11.82
CA GLY A 57 32.19 9.85 -10.47
C GLY A 57 31.49 11.04 -9.82
N VAL A 58 30.61 11.75 -10.53
CA VAL A 58 29.82 12.86 -9.98
C VAL A 58 28.48 12.33 -9.50
N ILE A 59 28.18 12.57 -8.22
CA ILE A 59 26.93 12.17 -7.57
C ILE A 59 25.92 13.31 -7.42
N ASP A 60 26.34 14.55 -7.70
CA ASP A 60 25.58 15.78 -7.45
C ASP A 60 25.53 16.69 -8.68
N HIS A 61 24.39 17.35 -8.92
CA HIS A 61 24.28 18.45 -9.85
C HIS A 61 25.03 19.68 -9.29
N LYS A 62 26.27 19.90 -9.75
CA LYS A 62 27.12 21.04 -9.36
C LYS A 62 26.93 22.26 -10.27
N LYS A 63 25.69 22.64 -10.58
CA LYS A 63 25.43 23.86 -11.38
C LYS A 63 25.61 25.12 -10.51
N PRO A 64 26.10 26.26 -11.04
CA PRO A 64 26.41 27.46 -10.26
C PRO A 64 25.25 28.02 -9.41
N ALA A 65 24.01 27.70 -9.76
CA ALA A 65 22.80 28.13 -9.05
C ALA A 65 22.17 27.05 -8.14
N GLY A 66 22.83 25.91 -7.91
CA GLY A 66 22.27 24.79 -7.15
C GLY A 66 21.06 24.12 -7.81
N PHE A 67 20.87 24.35 -9.12
CA PHE A 67 19.72 23.84 -9.88
C PHE A 67 19.82 22.32 -10.09
N ILE A 68 18.82 21.60 -9.58
CA ILE A 68 18.59 20.17 -9.82
C ILE A 68 17.43 20.06 -10.82
N PRO A 69 17.62 19.43 -12.00
CA PRO A 69 16.57 19.27 -13.00
C PRO A 69 15.48 18.29 -12.54
N VAL A 70 14.27 18.45 -13.08
CA VAL A 70 13.25 17.39 -13.01
C VAL A 70 13.61 16.32 -14.04
N GLU A 71 13.76 15.08 -13.59
CA GLU A 71 14.21 13.97 -14.40
C GLU A 71 13.20 12.82 -14.40
N LYS A 72 13.27 11.93 -15.38
CA LYS A 72 12.46 10.71 -15.35
C LYS A 72 13.11 9.71 -14.39
N VAL A 73 12.28 8.88 -13.76
CA VAL A 73 12.81 7.75 -12.95
C VAL A 73 13.77 6.85 -13.74
N GLY A 74 13.54 6.72 -15.06
CA GLY A 74 14.40 5.97 -15.98
C GLY A 74 15.85 6.47 -16.06
N ASN A 75 16.13 7.72 -15.67
CA ASN A 75 17.51 8.23 -15.62
C ASN A 75 18.29 7.64 -14.43
N TYR A 76 17.59 7.10 -13.43
CA TYR A 76 18.19 6.53 -12.22
C TYR A 76 18.23 5.00 -12.26
N GLY A 77 17.36 4.38 -13.05
CA GLY A 77 17.26 2.92 -13.13
C GLY A 77 16.01 2.42 -13.84
N GLU A 78 15.93 1.10 -14.00
CA GLU A 78 14.77 0.42 -14.59
C GLU A 78 13.73 0.13 -13.51
N LEU A 79 12.53 0.66 -13.67
CA LEU A 79 11.42 0.53 -12.71
C LEU A 79 10.46 -0.58 -13.15
N ALA A 80 10.15 -1.50 -12.23
CA ALA A 80 9.06 -2.46 -12.36
C ALA A 80 8.08 -2.32 -11.19
N ILE A 81 6.80 -2.63 -11.43
CA ILE A 81 5.77 -2.66 -10.38
C ILE A 81 5.18 -4.06 -10.35
N LEU A 82 5.12 -4.61 -9.15
CA LEU A 82 4.46 -5.88 -8.85
C LEU A 82 3.32 -5.65 -7.88
N GLY A 83 2.19 -6.31 -8.08
CA GLY A 83 1.04 -6.20 -7.19
C GLY A 83 0.25 -7.49 -7.08
N GLY A 84 -0.53 -7.61 -6.01
CA GLY A 84 -1.44 -8.72 -5.79
C GLY A 84 -2.79 -8.25 -5.27
N ARG A 85 -3.83 -9.05 -5.53
CA ARG A 85 -5.22 -8.78 -5.12
C ARG A 85 -5.73 -9.76 -4.07
N GLU A 86 -5.12 -10.92 -4.00
CA GLU A 86 -5.58 -12.04 -3.19
C GLU A 86 -4.43 -12.54 -2.32
N THR A 87 -4.80 -13.19 -1.23
CA THR A 87 -3.86 -13.87 -0.35
C THR A 87 -3.86 -15.36 -0.65
N ASP A 88 -2.70 -16.00 -0.52
CA ASP A 88 -2.56 -17.45 -0.55
C ASP A 88 -3.13 -18.09 0.74
N ALA A 89 -3.04 -19.42 0.84
CA ALA A 89 -3.53 -20.16 2.00
C ALA A 89 -2.79 -19.79 3.31
N GLN A 90 -1.59 -19.23 3.20
CA GLN A 90 -0.73 -18.79 4.29
C GLN A 90 -0.95 -17.30 4.64
N GLY A 91 -1.80 -16.59 3.89
CA GLY A 91 -2.09 -15.18 4.12
C GLY A 91 -1.10 -14.21 3.46
N ASN A 92 -0.16 -14.70 2.65
CA ASN A 92 0.76 -13.85 1.89
C ASN A 92 0.11 -13.43 0.58
N ILE A 93 0.50 -12.28 0.04
CA ILE A 93 0.00 -11.75 -1.23
C ILE A 93 0.98 -12.15 -2.33
N PRO A 94 0.62 -13.04 -3.26
CA PRO A 94 1.48 -13.35 -4.39
C PRO A 94 1.59 -12.16 -5.32
N LEU A 95 2.82 -11.69 -5.52
CA LEU A 95 3.10 -10.52 -6.34
C LEU A 95 3.19 -10.92 -7.81
N LYS A 96 2.36 -10.27 -8.63
CA LYS A 96 2.29 -10.47 -10.08
C LYS A 96 2.72 -9.21 -10.82
N LYS A 97 3.29 -9.37 -12.00
CA LYS A 97 3.84 -8.28 -12.80
C LYS A 97 2.75 -7.34 -13.30
N MET A 98 2.88 -6.05 -12.97
CA MET A 98 2.01 -4.99 -13.49
C MET A 98 2.68 -4.21 -14.60
N SER A 99 3.97 -3.89 -14.44
CA SER A 99 4.75 -3.11 -15.42
C SER A 99 6.25 -3.33 -15.28
N GLY A 100 7.02 -2.83 -16.24
CA GLY A 100 8.48 -2.87 -16.25
C GLY A 100 9.10 -4.20 -16.65
N ALA A 101 10.39 -4.18 -16.95
CA ALA A 101 11.17 -5.40 -17.18
C ALA A 101 11.56 -6.03 -15.84
N ILE A 102 11.48 -7.36 -15.75
CA ILE A 102 11.89 -8.10 -14.54
C ILE A 102 12.79 -9.24 -15.00
N PRO A 103 14.01 -9.35 -14.47
CA PRO A 103 14.90 -10.46 -14.78
C PRO A 103 14.24 -11.79 -14.43
N ALA A 104 14.25 -12.77 -15.34
CA ALA A 104 13.71 -14.11 -15.07
C ALA A 104 14.44 -14.80 -13.90
N THR A 105 15.72 -14.44 -13.69
CA THR A 105 16.56 -14.89 -12.58
C THR A 105 16.00 -14.48 -11.21
N LEU A 106 15.14 -13.46 -11.13
CA LEU A 106 14.55 -13.00 -9.87
C LEU A 106 13.70 -14.07 -9.20
N GLY A 107 13.13 -15.03 -9.94
CA GLY A 107 12.21 -16.02 -9.37
C GLY A 107 10.88 -15.40 -8.96
N THR A 108 10.37 -15.75 -7.78
CA THR A 108 9.05 -15.28 -7.31
C THR A 108 9.13 -14.52 -5.99
N LEU A 109 8.18 -13.59 -5.80
CA LEU A 109 8.06 -12.76 -4.62
C LEU A 109 6.64 -12.87 -4.04
N LEU A 110 6.57 -13.02 -2.72
CA LEU A 110 5.32 -12.97 -1.94
C LEU A 110 5.46 -11.84 -0.92
N LEU A 111 4.41 -11.05 -0.75
CA LEU A 111 4.36 -10.00 0.25
C LEU A 111 3.63 -10.53 1.49
N GLY A 112 4.37 -10.70 2.58
CA GLY A 112 3.86 -11.22 3.84
C GLY A 112 3.43 -10.11 4.81
N GLY A 113 2.45 -10.44 5.65
CA GLY A 113 2.16 -9.74 6.90
C GLY A 113 2.49 -10.69 8.05
N ALA A 114 3.21 -10.25 9.09
CA ALA A 114 3.67 -11.10 10.19
C ALA A 114 2.50 -11.79 10.90
N ALA A 115 2.18 -12.98 10.41
CA ALA A 115 1.55 -14.07 11.14
C ALA A 115 2.51 -15.27 11.10
N ALA A 116 3.78 -15.03 11.44
CA ALA A 116 4.77 -16.07 11.63
C ALA A 116 5.39 -15.92 13.03
N THR A 117 4.61 -16.31 14.04
CA THR A 117 5.21 -16.82 15.28
C THR A 117 4.93 -18.32 15.35
N ALA A 118 6.03 -19.04 15.48
CA ALA A 118 6.20 -20.48 15.52
C ALA A 118 5.17 -21.27 16.34
N GLY A 119 4.82 -22.45 15.81
CA GLY A 119 4.80 -23.69 16.57
C GLY A 119 3.66 -23.90 17.56
N VAL A 120 2.51 -24.38 17.07
CA VAL A 120 1.78 -25.44 17.78
C VAL A 120 1.53 -26.56 16.78
N SER A 121 2.26 -27.66 17.00
CA SER A 121 2.11 -28.94 16.32
C SER A 121 0.64 -29.39 16.37
N CYS A 122 -0.01 -29.45 15.21
CA CYS A 122 -1.23 -30.23 15.05
C CYS A 122 -0.82 -31.69 14.85
N GLY A 123 -0.81 -32.45 15.94
CA GLY A 123 -0.80 -33.90 15.85
C GLY A 123 -2.07 -34.40 15.16
N GLY A 124 -1.89 -35.08 14.03
CA GLY A 124 -2.85 -36.00 13.42
C GLY A 124 -3.91 -35.36 12.53
N LEU A 125 -3.82 -35.55 11.20
CA LEU A 125 -4.30 -36.76 10.52
C LEU A 125 -4.17 -36.55 9.00
N CYS A 126 -3.30 -37.33 8.37
CA CYS A 126 -3.18 -37.40 6.92
C CYS A 126 -4.40 -38.12 6.33
N THR A 127 -5.00 -37.57 5.28
CA THR A 127 -5.53 -38.38 4.16
C THR A 127 -5.24 -37.70 2.84
N THR A 128 -4.41 -38.41 2.07
CA THR A 128 -3.98 -38.23 0.68
C THR A 128 -5.12 -38.20 -0.34
N GLY A 129 -4.90 -37.49 -1.46
CA GLY A 129 -5.65 -37.62 -2.72
C GLY A 129 -5.22 -36.54 -3.71
N ALA A 130 -4.01 -36.63 -4.30
CA ALA A 130 -3.73 -37.24 -5.60
C ALA A 130 -4.26 -36.42 -6.81
N ALA A 131 -3.30 -35.85 -7.54
CA ALA A 131 -3.48 -35.21 -8.85
C ALA A 131 -3.86 -36.22 -9.94
N ILE A 132 -4.65 -35.80 -10.92
CA ILE A 132 -4.68 -36.40 -12.26
C ILE A 132 -4.70 -35.28 -13.29
N ALA A 133 -3.68 -35.29 -14.15
CA ALA A 133 -3.63 -34.59 -15.42
C ALA A 133 -4.29 -35.47 -16.50
N GLY A 134 -5.00 -34.85 -17.46
CA GLY A 134 -5.50 -35.52 -18.65
C GLY A 134 -6.42 -34.61 -19.46
N GLY A 135 -5.95 -34.14 -20.62
CA GLY A 135 -6.70 -33.26 -21.51
C GLY A 135 -7.59 -33.98 -22.51
N GLY A 136 -8.24 -33.17 -23.37
CA GLY A 136 -8.81 -33.63 -24.63
C GLY A 136 -10.21 -33.09 -24.98
N LEU A 137 -10.22 -32.29 -26.05
CA LEU A 137 -11.27 -32.06 -27.04
C LEU A 137 -12.43 -31.07 -26.80
N ALA A 138 -12.43 -30.09 -27.73
CA ALA A 138 -13.54 -29.26 -28.14
C ALA A 138 -14.57 -30.03 -28.98
N THR A 139 -15.83 -29.57 -29.00
CA THR A 139 -16.67 -29.32 -30.19
C THR A 139 -18.07 -28.87 -29.76
N GLY A 140 -18.68 -27.93 -30.49
CA GLY A 140 -20.13 -27.71 -30.47
C GLY A 140 -20.59 -26.25 -30.43
N ALA A 141 -20.68 -25.65 -31.62
CA ALA A 141 -21.27 -24.35 -31.88
C ALA A 141 -22.81 -24.35 -31.74
N GLY A 142 -23.36 -23.17 -31.43
CA GLY A 142 -24.78 -22.83 -31.59
C GLY A 142 -24.95 -21.31 -31.61
N ALA A 143 -25.08 -20.75 -32.82
CA ALA A 143 -25.27 -19.33 -33.09
C ALA A 143 -26.75 -19.01 -33.39
N ALA A 144 -27.20 -17.79 -33.05
CA ALA A 144 -28.22 -16.98 -33.75
C ALA A 144 -28.36 -15.62 -33.03
N THR A 145 -27.79 -14.51 -33.53
CA THR A 145 -28.42 -13.48 -34.42
C THR A 145 -29.62 -12.74 -33.79
N GLY A 146 -29.74 -11.41 -33.71
CA GLY A 146 -29.00 -10.27 -34.26
C GLY A 146 -29.85 -8.97 -34.15
N ALA A 147 -29.29 -7.84 -34.62
CA ALA A 147 -29.82 -6.45 -34.74
C ALA A 147 -29.76 -5.60 -33.46
N GLY A 148 -29.00 -4.50 -33.35
CA GLY A 148 -28.77 -3.34 -34.24
C GLY A 148 -29.59 -2.16 -33.66
N THR A 149 -29.09 -0.99 -33.28
CA THR A 149 -28.16 -0.07 -33.94
C THR A 149 -27.60 1.00 -32.97
N THR A 150 -26.36 1.43 -33.25
CA THR A 150 -25.79 2.80 -33.11
C THR A 150 -25.76 3.53 -31.75
N GLY A 151 -24.52 3.82 -31.30
CA GLY A 151 -24.18 5.15 -30.76
C GLY A 151 -23.68 5.18 -29.32
N GLY A 152 -22.38 4.98 -29.14
CA GLY A 152 -21.68 5.28 -27.88
C GLY A 152 -20.75 4.15 -27.46
N VAL A 153 -19.51 4.16 -27.95
CA VAL A 153 -18.43 3.43 -27.29
C VAL A 153 -18.15 4.20 -26.01
N ILE A 154 -18.91 3.93 -24.95
CA ILE A 154 -18.41 4.16 -23.60
C ILE A 154 -17.47 2.99 -23.37
N THR A 155 -16.17 3.23 -23.52
CA THR A 155 -15.16 2.42 -22.84
C THR A 155 -15.46 2.55 -21.36
N ALA A 156 -16.35 1.70 -20.86
CA ALA A 156 -16.51 1.48 -19.44
C ALA A 156 -15.16 0.93 -19.00
N GLY A 157 -14.33 1.82 -18.43
CA GLY A 157 -13.04 1.45 -17.86
C GLY A 157 -13.28 0.22 -17.00
N VAL A 158 -12.59 -0.86 -17.33
CA VAL A 158 -12.57 -2.04 -16.48
C VAL A 158 -12.01 -1.54 -15.16
N ALA A 159 -12.86 -1.35 -14.14
CA ALA A 159 -12.41 -0.88 -12.85
C ALA A 159 -11.36 -1.89 -12.37
N ALA A 160 -10.09 -1.49 -12.41
CA ALA A 160 -9.00 -2.33 -11.98
C ALA A 160 -9.24 -2.60 -10.49
N GLY A 161 -9.57 -3.85 -10.14
CA GLY A 161 -9.88 -4.21 -8.76
C GLY A 161 -8.76 -3.77 -7.82
N ALA A 162 -9.14 -3.25 -6.65
CA ALA A 162 -8.22 -2.74 -5.63
C ALA A 162 -7.10 -3.75 -5.33
N LEU A 163 -5.87 -3.27 -5.21
CA LEU A 163 -4.72 -4.09 -4.86
C LEU A 163 -4.72 -4.33 -3.35
N ALA A 164 -4.45 -5.57 -2.94
CA ALA A 164 -4.20 -5.91 -1.54
C ALA A 164 -2.84 -5.38 -1.08
N GLY A 165 -1.89 -5.31 -2.00
CA GLY A 165 -0.57 -4.70 -1.80
C GLY A 165 0.22 -4.69 -3.10
N PHE A 166 1.21 -3.82 -3.17
CA PHE A 166 2.14 -3.76 -4.29
C PHE A 166 3.52 -3.27 -3.85
N VAL A 167 4.52 -3.57 -4.68
CA VAL A 167 5.89 -3.07 -4.53
C VAL A 167 6.35 -2.45 -5.85
N ALA A 168 7.13 -1.38 -5.76
CA ALA A 168 7.87 -0.83 -6.89
C ALA A 168 9.35 -1.17 -6.71
N LEU A 169 9.96 -1.76 -7.73
CA LEU A 169 11.34 -2.24 -7.73
C LEU A 169 12.12 -1.41 -8.75
N LEU A 170 13.23 -0.82 -8.32
CA LEU A 170 14.12 -0.04 -9.17
C LEU A 170 15.52 -0.67 -9.18
N TRP A 171 15.93 -1.20 -10.33
CA TRP A 171 17.31 -1.60 -10.54
C TRP A 171 18.13 -0.37 -10.93
N PRO A 172 19.16 0.01 -10.15
CA PRO A 172 19.94 1.21 -10.44
C PRO A 172 20.66 1.07 -11.79
N SER A 173 20.75 2.18 -12.53
CA SER A 173 21.48 2.23 -13.79
C SER A 173 22.93 1.78 -13.59
N SER A 174 23.43 0.90 -14.46
CA SER A 174 24.85 0.54 -14.48
C SER A 174 25.65 1.67 -15.14
N LEU A 175 26.41 2.41 -14.34
CA LEU A 175 27.18 3.57 -14.80
C LEU A 175 28.64 3.24 -15.12
N GLY A 176 29.12 2.05 -14.72
CA GLY A 176 30.51 1.64 -14.91
C GLY A 176 31.52 2.55 -14.21
N ASP A 177 31.07 3.36 -13.24
CA ASP A 177 31.91 4.24 -12.43
C ASP A 177 31.95 3.75 -10.97
N SER A 178 32.97 4.17 -10.20
CA SER A 178 33.14 3.79 -8.79
C SER A 178 32.31 4.64 -7.83
N SER A 179 31.22 5.24 -8.31
CA SER A 179 30.36 6.11 -7.51
C SER A 179 29.17 5.38 -6.90
N LEU A 180 28.90 4.16 -7.37
CA LEU A 180 27.84 3.32 -6.84
C LEU A 180 28.39 2.35 -5.81
N TYR A 181 27.57 2.04 -4.79
CA TYR A 181 27.90 0.94 -3.88
C TYR A 181 27.96 -0.40 -4.64
N THR A 182 28.93 -1.22 -4.27
CA THR A 182 28.97 -2.65 -4.62
C THR A 182 28.00 -3.44 -3.74
N ASP A 183 27.55 -4.60 -4.21
CA ASP A 183 26.66 -5.47 -3.42
C ASP A 183 27.35 -5.94 -2.13
N GLU A 184 28.66 -6.21 -2.17
CA GLU A 184 29.45 -6.56 -0.99
C GLU A 184 29.49 -5.44 0.05
N GLN A 185 29.57 -4.18 -0.40
CA GLN A 185 29.49 -3.04 0.51
C GLN A 185 28.11 -2.96 1.14
N LEU A 186 27.04 -3.10 0.36
CA LEU A 186 25.65 -3.02 0.86
C LEU A 186 25.35 -4.07 1.92
N GLN A 187 25.91 -5.28 1.80
CA GLN A 187 25.75 -6.35 2.81
C GLN A 187 26.28 -5.97 4.20
N SER A 188 27.26 -5.05 4.28
CA SER A 188 27.82 -4.59 5.56
C SER A 188 27.10 -3.36 6.14
N LEU A 189 26.20 -2.73 5.38
CA LEU A 189 25.58 -1.47 5.73
C LEU A 189 24.19 -1.67 6.33
N LYS A 190 23.87 -0.88 7.36
CA LYS A 190 22.50 -0.76 7.91
C LYS A 190 21.65 0.27 7.17
N LYS A 191 22.31 1.30 6.64
CA LYS A 191 21.72 2.36 5.85
C LYS A 191 22.62 2.67 4.67
N SER A 192 22.03 3.03 3.54
CA SER A 192 22.74 3.39 2.32
C SER A 192 22.29 4.76 1.83
N ARG A 193 23.23 5.53 1.30
CA ARG A 193 22.95 6.83 0.68
C ARG A 193 22.32 6.62 -0.69
N THR A 194 21.24 7.32 -1.04
CA THR A 194 20.64 7.33 -2.38
C THR A 194 20.36 8.77 -2.84
N ARG A 195 20.44 9.04 -4.15
CA ARG A 195 20.05 10.34 -4.76
C ARG A 195 18.58 10.42 -5.14
N LEU A 196 17.80 9.37 -4.86
CA LEU A 196 16.42 9.22 -5.26
C LEU A 196 15.58 8.57 -4.16
N ARG A 197 14.39 9.13 -3.92
CA ARG A 197 13.32 8.55 -3.10
C ARG A 197 12.02 8.60 -3.88
N ILE A 198 11.39 7.44 -4.12
CA ILE A 198 10.15 7.28 -4.89
C ILE A 198 8.99 6.97 -3.94
N HIS A 199 7.85 7.60 -4.21
CA HIS A 199 6.56 7.27 -3.63
C HIS A 199 5.61 6.76 -4.71
N VAL A 200 4.84 5.72 -4.38
CA VAL A 200 3.77 5.20 -5.23
C VAL A 200 2.57 4.84 -4.34
N GLU A 201 1.39 5.25 -4.76
CA GLU A 201 0.13 4.99 -4.07
C GLU A 201 -0.99 4.59 -5.05
N GLN A 202 -1.96 3.84 -4.56
CA GLN A 202 -3.19 3.55 -5.30
C GLN A 202 -4.29 4.53 -4.89
N GLN A 203 -4.81 5.28 -5.86
CA GLN A 203 -5.92 6.20 -5.66
C GLN A 203 -7.25 5.45 -5.47
N ALA A 204 -8.27 6.17 -4.99
CA ALA A 204 -9.61 5.63 -4.73
C ALA A 204 -10.28 5.02 -5.97
N ASP A 205 -9.95 5.54 -7.16
CA ASP A 205 -10.44 5.03 -8.45
C ASP A 205 -9.69 3.78 -8.95
N GLY A 206 -8.70 3.30 -8.19
CA GLY A 206 -7.87 2.14 -8.52
C GLY A 206 -6.64 2.45 -9.37
N THR A 207 -6.47 3.69 -9.85
CA THR A 207 -5.28 4.14 -10.58
C THR A 207 -4.08 4.27 -9.66
N LEU A 208 -2.87 4.23 -10.23
CA LEU A 208 -1.64 4.47 -9.48
C LEU A 208 -1.16 5.90 -9.69
N LYS A 209 -0.79 6.58 -8.60
CA LYS A 209 -0.03 7.82 -8.59
C LYS A 209 1.39 7.52 -8.14
N GLY A 210 2.37 8.13 -8.80
CA GLY A 210 3.76 7.99 -8.41
C GLY A 210 4.58 9.23 -8.75
N TYR A 211 5.50 9.58 -7.86
CA TYR A 211 6.43 10.70 -7.98
C TYR A 211 7.65 10.40 -7.12
N GLY A 212 8.74 11.13 -7.29
CA GLY A 212 9.90 11.01 -6.43
C GLY A 212 10.59 12.34 -6.20
N PHE A 213 11.50 12.34 -5.24
CA PHE A 213 12.35 13.49 -4.94
C PHE A 213 13.82 13.11 -5.11
N ASN A 214 14.59 14.05 -5.66
CA ASN A 214 16.03 14.02 -5.57
C ASN A 214 16.45 14.45 -4.16
N THR A 215 17.42 13.76 -3.56
CA THR A 215 17.79 13.97 -2.15
C THR A 215 19.00 14.87 -1.97
N GLN A 216 19.68 15.29 -3.03
CA GLN A 216 20.96 16.03 -2.97
C GLN A 216 20.92 17.28 -2.07
N SER A 217 19.79 17.99 -2.02
CA SER A 217 19.64 19.21 -1.21
C SER A 217 19.06 18.95 0.19
N ARG A 218 18.75 17.69 0.53
CA ARG A 218 18.13 17.26 1.79
C ARG A 218 18.87 16.05 2.33
N THR A 219 19.97 16.30 3.05
CA THR A 219 20.82 15.25 3.63
C THR A 219 20.06 14.32 4.58
N ASP A 220 19.02 14.83 5.23
CA ASP A 220 18.09 14.08 6.07
C ASP A 220 17.26 13.04 5.29
N TRP A 221 17.19 13.14 3.95
CA TRP A 221 16.44 12.21 3.09
C TRP A 221 17.33 11.17 2.41
N GLU A 222 18.65 11.37 2.41
CA GLU A 222 19.59 10.59 1.60
C GLU A 222 19.83 9.19 2.14
N MET A 223 19.78 9.00 3.46
CA MET A 223 20.13 7.75 4.13
C MET A 223 18.89 6.89 4.39
N ILE A 224 18.76 5.77 3.69
CA ILE A 224 17.63 4.84 3.84
C ILE A 224 18.08 3.47 4.36
N PRO A 225 17.20 2.71 5.02
CA PRO A 225 17.58 1.42 5.56
C PRO A 225 17.93 0.41 4.46
N VAL A 226 18.91 -0.42 4.76
CA VAL A 226 19.29 -1.59 3.95
C VAL A 226 18.66 -2.81 4.61
N VAL A 227 17.88 -3.57 3.82
CA VAL A 227 17.21 -4.79 4.24
C VAL A 227 17.77 -5.94 3.41
N GLN A 228 18.05 -7.05 4.08
CA GLN A 228 18.65 -8.23 3.46
C GLN A 228 17.67 -9.41 3.57
N PHE A 229 17.71 -10.30 2.59
CA PHE A 229 17.08 -11.60 2.76
C PHE A 229 17.86 -12.46 3.75
N VAL A 230 17.13 -13.04 4.69
CA VAL A 230 17.67 -13.98 5.67
C VAL A 230 16.95 -15.32 5.48
N GLU A 231 17.71 -16.41 5.54
CA GLU A 231 17.15 -17.75 5.47
C GLU A 231 16.32 -18.04 6.73
N GLN A 232 15.04 -18.34 6.54
CA GLN A 232 14.10 -18.76 7.57
C GLN A 232 13.47 -20.09 7.15
N GLY A 233 14.04 -21.19 7.64
CA GLY A 233 13.63 -22.54 7.24
C GLY A 233 13.98 -22.80 5.78
N THR A 234 12.97 -22.96 4.92
CA THR A 234 13.16 -23.17 3.46
C THR A 234 12.89 -21.90 2.65
N GLN A 235 12.72 -20.75 3.30
CA GLN A 235 12.34 -19.48 2.67
C GLN A 235 13.42 -18.42 2.88
N GLN A 236 13.56 -17.51 1.92
CA GLN A 236 14.35 -16.30 2.08
C GLN A 236 13.41 -15.16 2.44
N VAL A 237 13.60 -14.54 3.59
CA VAL A 237 12.67 -13.53 4.14
C VAL A 237 13.42 -12.23 4.42
N ALA A 238 12.94 -11.15 3.82
CA ALA A 238 13.34 -9.78 4.12
C ALA A 238 12.27 -9.13 5.02
N ASP A 239 12.67 -8.67 6.20
CA ASP A 239 11.79 -7.99 7.15
C ASP A 239 11.98 -6.47 7.05
N PHE A 240 10.90 -5.76 6.75
CA PHE A 240 10.88 -4.32 6.56
C PHE A 240 10.40 -3.57 7.82
N GLY A 241 10.19 -4.28 8.92
CA GLY A 241 9.56 -3.76 10.12
C GLY A 241 8.04 -3.73 9.99
N ASP A 242 7.37 -3.33 11.08
CA ASP A 242 5.91 -3.17 11.12
C ASP A 242 5.10 -4.42 10.74
N GLY A 243 5.74 -5.59 10.81
CA GLY A 243 5.16 -6.85 10.38
C GLY A 243 5.00 -6.97 8.87
N VAL A 244 5.70 -6.17 8.06
CA VAL A 244 5.73 -6.32 6.60
C VAL A 244 6.98 -7.10 6.21
N THR A 245 6.80 -8.21 5.49
CA THR A 245 7.91 -9.03 5.00
C THR A 245 7.80 -9.26 3.50
N LEU A 246 8.94 -9.46 2.83
CA LEU A 246 9.00 -9.97 1.47
C LEU A 246 9.63 -11.34 1.52
N ILE A 247 8.95 -12.33 0.96
CA ILE A 247 9.43 -13.70 0.87
C ILE A 247 9.88 -13.92 -0.57
N TRP A 248 11.12 -14.32 -0.74
CA TRP A 248 11.73 -14.58 -2.03
C TRP A 248 11.96 -16.07 -2.23
N THR A 249 11.61 -16.54 -3.42
CA THR A 249 11.95 -17.89 -3.88
C THR A 249 12.79 -17.77 -5.15
N PRO A 250 14.07 -18.19 -5.12
CA PRO A 250 14.95 -18.10 -6.29
C PRO A 250 14.41 -18.93 -7.45
N ALA A 251 14.76 -18.52 -8.67
CA ALA A 251 14.48 -19.31 -9.86
C ALA A 251 15.28 -20.62 -9.82
N VAL A 252 14.60 -21.77 -9.93
CA VAL A 252 15.24 -23.10 -9.88
C VAL A 252 16.14 -23.34 -11.11
N ASP A 253 15.81 -22.71 -12.23
CA ASP A 253 16.60 -22.73 -13.46
C ASP A 253 16.57 -21.34 -14.12
N PRO A 254 17.71 -20.64 -14.20
CA PRO A 254 17.79 -19.31 -14.82
C PRO A 254 17.47 -19.30 -16.32
N SER A 255 17.51 -20.46 -16.98
CA SER A 255 17.13 -20.65 -18.39
C SER A 255 15.65 -21.02 -18.57
N SER A 256 14.97 -21.42 -17.49
CA SER A 256 13.53 -21.70 -17.50
C SER A 256 12.76 -20.38 -17.49
N THR A 257 11.91 -20.20 -18.49
CA THR A 257 11.12 -18.98 -18.76
C THR A 257 9.99 -18.69 -17.77
N SER A 258 9.98 -19.33 -16.60
CA SER A 258 8.92 -19.17 -15.59
C SER A 258 9.18 -17.91 -14.75
N GLY A 259 9.11 -16.75 -15.39
CA GLY A 259 9.16 -15.45 -14.73
C GLY A 259 7.86 -15.12 -13.99
N ILE A 260 7.86 -14.02 -13.23
CA ILE A 260 6.69 -13.55 -12.51
C ILE A 260 5.52 -13.33 -13.48
N PRO A 261 4.36 -14.00 -13.28
CA PRO A 261 3.23 -13.91 -14.21
C PRO A 261 2.60 -12.52 -14.20
N PRO A 262 1.98 -12.08 -15.30
CA PRO A 262 1.28 -10.80 -15.35
C PRO A 262 0.06 -10.77 -14.42
N LEU A 263 -0.27 -9.60 -13.91
CA LEU A 263 -1.49 -9.36 -13.15
C LEU A 263 -2.65 -9.06 -14.11
N GLU A 264 -3.69 -9.89 -14.09
CA GLU A 264 -4.87 -9.71 -14.91
C GLU A 264 -5.57 -8.38 -14.62
N ALA A 265 -5.86 -7.60 -15.66
CA ALA A 265 -6.43 -6.26 -15.55
C ALA A 265 -5.65 -5.34 -14.58
N ALA A 266 -4.31 -5.37 -14.65
CA ALA A 266 -3.45 -4.49 -13.85
C ALA A 266 -3.77 -3.00 -14.11
N PRO A 267 -3.80 -2.15 -13.07
CA PRO A 267 -3.79 -0.70 -13.24
C PRO A 267 -2.62 -0.24 -14.13
N GLN A 268 -2.85 0.85 -14.87
CA GLN A 268 -1.77 1.48 -15.63
C GLN A 268 -0.68 2.01 -14.69
N ALA A 269 0.58 1.71 -14.99
CA ALA A 269 1.71 2.22 -14.22
C ALA A 269 1.85 3.74 -14.37
N PRO A 270 2.17 4.45 -13.27
CA PRO A 270 2.35 5.90 -13.32
C PRO A 270 3.64 6.26 -14.05
N GLN A 271 3.64 7.41 -14.73
CA GLN A 271 4.87 8.02 -15.18
C GLN A 271 5.50 8.78 -14.01
N ILE A 272 6.61 8.27 -13.50
CA ILE A 272 7.27 8.85 -12.31
C ILE A 272 8.35 9.85 -12.74
N TRP A 273 8.21 11.07 -12.24
CA TRP A 273 9.20 12.14 -12.34
C TRP A 273 9.86 12.36 -10.99
N ILE A 274 11.16 12.69 -11.03
CA ILE A 274 12.01 12.95 -9.87
C ILE A 274 12.19 14.46 -9.78
N TYR A 275 11.65 15.05 -8.72
CA TYR A 275 11.63 16.49 -8.53
C TYR A 275 12.72 16.97 -7.58
N PRO A 276 13.26 18.18 -7.78
CA PRO A 276 14.03 18.84 -6.73
C PRO A 276 13.12 19.19 -5.54
N PRO A 277 13.58 19.06 -4.29
CA PRO A 277 12.85 19.51 -3.11
C PRO A 277 12.63 21.03 -3.19
N SER A 278 11.42 21.45 -3.58
CA SER A 278 11.09 22.85 -3.83
C SER A 278 9.59 23.09 -3.78
N GLU A 279 9.17 24.32 -3.44
CA GLU A 279 7.76 24.73 -3.43
C GLU A 279 7.06 24.47 -4.77
N LYS A 280 7.80 24.60 -5.88
CA LYS A 280 7.29 24.31 -7.23
C LYS A 280 6.88 22.83 -7.38
N ALA A 281 7.57 21.91 -6.71
CA ALA A 281 7.21 20.50 -6.74
C ALA A 281 5.86 20.28 -6.03
N ASP A 282 5.57 21.01 -4.95
CA ASP A 282 4.33 20.88 -4.18
C ASP A 282 3.09 21.26 -5.01
N THR A 283 3.21 22.33 -5.81
CA THR A 283 2.15 22.74 -6.75
C THR A 283 1.92 21.71 -7.85
N ILE A 284 2.97 21.05 -8.35
CA ILE A 284 2.88 20.09 -9.45
C ILE A 284 2.35 18.72 -8.96
N ILE A 285 2.87 18.23 -7.84
CA ILE A 285 2.51 16.90 -7.31
C ILE A 285 1.14 16.91 -6.65
N VAL A 286 0.72 18.08 -6.14
CA VAL A 286 -0.53 18.31 -5.39
C VAL A 286 -0.59 17.42 -4.14
N ASN A 287 -0.36 18.04 -2.97
CA ASN A 287 -0.29 17.39 -1.66
C ASN A 287 0.72 16.23 -1.60
N PRO A 288 2.02 16.46 -1.88
CA PRO A 288 3.03 15.40 -1.80
C PRO A 288 3.16 14.87 -0.36
N ILE A 289 3.44 13.58 -0.23
CA ILE A 289 4.05 12.97 0.95
C ILE A 289 5.56 13.11 0.77
N TYR A 290 6.32 13.32 1.84
CA TYR A 290 7.77 13.51 1.74
C TYR A 290 8.56 12.28 2.18
N PRO A 291 9.83 12.14 1.73
CA PRO A 291 10.61 10.93 1.95
C PRO A 291 10.69 10.38 3.38
N PRO A 292 10.72 11.17 4.46
CA PRO A 292 10.70 10.62 5.81
C PRO A 292 9.50 9.71 6.12
N GLU A 293 8.39 9.88 5.39
CA GLU A 293 7.18 9.07 5.53
C GLU A 293 7.12 7.88 4.55
N TYR A 294 8.10 7.74 3.66
CA TYR A 294 8.11 6.66 2.67
C TYR A 294 8.47 5.31 3.32
N LYS A 295 7.85 4.25 2.82
CA LYS A 295 8.21 2.85 3.11
C LYS A 295 9.10 2.33 2.00
N ASP A 296 10.34 2.80 1.98
CA ASP A 296 11.32 2.49 0.95
C ASP A 296 12.69 2.09 1.52
N PHE A 297 13.36 1.19 0.80
CA PHE A 297 14.51 0.46 1.30
C PHE A 297 15.48 0.12 0.18
N ILE A 298 16.74 -0.14 0.53
CA ILE A 298 17.63 -0.91 -0.33
C ILE A 298 17.48 -2.38 0.02
N LEU A 299 17.11 -3.20 -0.96
CA LEU A 299 16.95 -4.64 -0.82
C LEU A 299 18.17 -5.36 -1.40
N VAL A 300 18.87 -6.08 -0.53
CA VAL A 300 20.09 -6.82 -0.86
C VAL A 300 19.77 -8.31 -0.93
N PHE A 301 20.10 -8.92 -2.07
CA PHE A 301 19.97 -10.35 -2.28
C PHE A 301 21.21 -11.11 -1.75
N PRO A 302 21.09 -12.41 -1.44
CA PRO A 302 22.25 -13.22 -1.09
C PRO A 302 23.33 -13.17 -2.16
N ALA A 303 24.61 -13.11 -1.75
CA ALA A 303 25.75 -12.89 -2.65
C ALA A 303 25.86 -13.92 -3.77
N ASP A 304 25.44 -15.15 -3.49
CA ASP A 304 25.46 -16.31 -4.39
C ASP A 304 24.28 -16.37 -5.36
N SER A 305 23.28 -15.49 -5.21
CA SER A 305 22.10 -15.46 -6.06
C SER A 305 22.37 -14.92 -7.48
N GLY A 306 23.43 -14.13 -7.65
CA GLY A 306 23.70 -13.41 -8.90
C GLY A 306 22.66 -12.33 -9.25
N ILE A 307 21.78 -11.97 -8.31
CA ILE A 307 20.79 -10.90 -8.47
C ILE A 307 21.35 -9.63 -7.84
N GLN A 308 21.38 -8.56 -8.64
CA GLN A 308 21.80 -7.23 -8.17
C GLN A 308 20.85 -6.70 -7.10
N SER A 309 21.40 -6.03 -6.08
CA SER A 309 20.60 -5.28 -5.11
C SER A 309 19.75 -4.21 -5.81
N LEU A 310 18.56 -3.95 -5.28
CA LEU A 310 17.59 -3.02 -5.88
C LEU A 310 17.01 -2.08 -4.82
N TYR A 311 16.47 -0.95 -5.28
CA TYR A 311 15.66 -0.08 -4.43
C TYR A 311 14.20 -0.54 -4.48
N ILE A 312 13.56 -0.65 -3.33
CA ILE A 312 12.16 -1.11 -3.22
C ILE A 312 11.30 -0.06 -2.51
N VAL A 313 10.13 0.21 -3.07
CA VAL A 313 9.03 0.93 -2.40
C VAL A 313 7.95 -0.07 -2.09
N MET A 314 7.42 -0.02 -0.88
CA MET A 314 6.33 -0.88 -0.46
C MET A 314 5.10 -0.03 -0.19
N ASN A 315 3.99 -0.41 -0.83
CA ASN A 315 2.69 0.08 -0.45
C ASN A 315 1.81 -1.13 -0.20
N VAL A 316 1.76 -1.50 1.06
CA VAL A 316 0.84 -2.50 1.55
C VAL A 316 -0.22 -1.77 2.32
N ARG A 317 -1.49 -2.12 2.10
CA ARG A 317 -2.60 -1.70 2.98
C ARG A 317 -2.52 -2.46 4.31
N LEU A 318 -1.33 -2.43 4.93
CA LEU A 318 -0.97 -2.94 6.24
C LEU A 318 -0.40 -1.76 7.01
N ASP A 319 -1.15 -0.65 7.13
CA ASP A 319 -0.74 0.44 8.03
C ASP A 319 -0.77 -0.12 9.44
N PRO A 320 0.36 -0.33 10.13
CA PRO A 320 0.33 -0.79 11.51
C PRO A 320 -0.24 0.32 12.40
N GLY A 321 -0.77 -0.03 13.56
CA GLY A 321 -1.16 0.98 14.52
C GLY A 321 -1.69 0.42 15.82
N THR A 322 -1.76 1.30 16.81
CA THR A 322 -2.26 0.98 18.15
C THR A 322 -3.70 1.41 18.25
N VAL A 323 -4.56 0.53 18.80
CA VAL A 323 -5.96 0.84 19.00
C VAL A 323 -6.12 1.93 20.06
N THR A 324 -6.82 2.99 19.68
CA THR A 324 -7.19 4.14 20.53
C THR A 324 -8.71 4.32 20.52
N GLY A 325 -9.23 5.24 21.34
CA GLY A 325 -10.67 5.51 21.44
C GLY A 325 -11.39 4.69 22.51
N TRP A 326 -12.60 5.12 22.86
CA TRP A 326 -13.37 4.59 24.00
C TRP A 326 -14.51 3.66 23.60
N GLY A 327 -14.95 3.72 22.34
CA GLY A 327 -16.19 3.10 21.90
C GLY A 327 -17.41 3.80 22.51
N LYS A 328 -18.58 3.19 22.35
CA LYS A 328 -19.83 3.67 22.95
C LYS A 328 -20.54 2.56 23.68
N ASP A 329 -21.22 2.92 24.77
CA ASP A 329 -22.16 2.02 25.42
C ASP A 329 -23.36 1.78 24.48
N VAL A 330 -23.66 0.52 24.24
CA VAL A 330 -24.74 0.10 23.34
C VAL A 330 -25.84 -0.55 24.15
N THR A 331 -27.07 -0.06 24.01
CA THR A 331 -28.26 -0.64 24.62
C THR A 331 -29.11 -1.36 23.57
N GLY A 332 -29.56 -2.58 23.88
CA GLY A 332 -30.42 -3.36 22.97
C GLY A 332 -29.64 -4.09 21.87
N ILE A 333 -30.23 -4.18 20.67
CA ILE A 333 -29.63 -4.92 19.55
C ILE A 333 -28.55 -4.05 18.90
N TRP A 334 -27.28 -4.43 19.04
CA TRP A 334 -26.14 -3.63 18.62
C TRP A 334 -26.15 -3.31 17.13
N LEU A 335 -26.25 -4.33 16.27
CA LEU A 335 -26.21 -4.13 14.82
C LEU A 335 -27.55 -3.66 14.21
N ALA A 336 -28.54 -3.27 15.03
CA ALA A 336 -29.78 -2.70 14.51
C ALA A 336 -29.56 -1.35 13.81
N GLY A 337 -28.56 -0.57 14.26
CA GLY A 337 -28.19 0.72 13.65
C GLY A 337 -27.23 0.61 12.46
N ALA A 338 -26.77 -0.58 12.09
CA ALA A 338 -25.76 -0.74 11.03
C ALA A 338 -26.28 -0.39 9.61
N SER A 339 -27.58 -0.16 9.44
CA SER A 339 -28.21 0.25 8.17
C SER A 339 -28.72 1.69 8.18
N SER A 340 -28.25 2.53 9.11
CA SER A 340 -28.67 3.94 9.22
C SER A 340 -27.54 4.84 9.72
N GLY A 341 -27.66 6.15 9.49
CA GLY A 341 -26.66 7.13 9.95
C GLY A 341 -25.24 6.79 9.46
N LEU A 342 -24.27 6.83 10.37
CA LEU A 342 -22.89 6.37 10.09
C LEU A 342 -22.68 4.86 10.36
N GLY A 343 -23.71 4.14 10.81
CA GLY A 343 -23.64 2.75 11.25
C GLY A 343 -23.70 2.59 12.77
N ALA A 344 -23.43 1.36 13.22
CA ALA A 344 -23.39 1.02 14.64
C ALA A 344 -21.97 1.26 15.20
N PRO A 345 -21.80 2.01 16.30
CA PRO A 345 -20.48 2.28 16.87
C PRO A 345 -19.84 1.00 17.45
N ILE A 346 -18.53 1.00 17.65
CA ILE A 346 -17.85 -0.08 18.36
C ILE A 346 -18.24 -0.04 19.85
N PRO A 347 -18.74 -1.15 20.45
CA PRO A 347 -19.12 -1.18 21.86
C PRO A 347 -17.92 -0.96 22.77
N THR A 348 -18.12 -0.24 23.89
CA THR A 348 -17.06 0.04 24.88
C THR A 348 -16.41 -1.25 25.40
N GLU A 349 -17.17 -2.31 25.65
CA GLU A 349 -16.62 -3.61 26.08
C GLU A 349 -15.66 -4.26 25.05
N ILE A 350 -15.86 -3.97 23.76
CA ILE A 350 -14.99 -4.44 22.68
C ILE A 350 -13.79 -3.52 22.52
N ALA A 351 -14.01 -2.21 22.64
CA ALA A 351 -12.94 -1.22 22.65
C ALA A 351 -11.94 -1.50 23.78
N ASP A 352 -12.40 -1.75 25.00
CA ASP A 352 -11.57 -2.06 26.17
C ASP A 352 -10.67 -3.28 25.95
N GLN A 353 -11.17 -4.32 25.28
CA GLN A 353 -10.39 -5.51 24.97
C GLN A 353 -9.28 -5.28 23.94
N LEU A 354 -9.44 -4.27 23.07
CA LEU A 354 -8.54 -4.01 21.96
C LEU A 354 -7.62 -2.81 22.22
N ARG A 355 -8.05 -1.85 23.05
CA ARG A 355 -7.33 -0.60 23.34
C ARG A 355 -5.92 -0.88 23.82
N GLY A 356 -4.96 -0.14 23.26
CA GLY A 356 -3.53 -0.30 23.56
C GLY A 356 -2.86 -1.51 22.89
N LYS A 357 -3.60 -2.37 22.18
CA LYS A 357 -3.01 -3.44 21.36
C LYS A 357 -2.55 -2.87 20.03
N SER A 358 -1.37 -3.28 19.60
CA SER A 358 -0.84 -2.98 18.27
C SER A 358 -1.25 -4.06 17.28
N PHE A 359 -1.63 -3.61 16.08
CA PHE A 359 -1.98 -4.47 14.96
C PHE A 359 -1.10 -4.11 13.76
N ALA A 360 -0.64 -5.12 13.03
CA ALA A 360 0.18 -4.93 11.83
C ALA A 360 -0.66 -4.45 10.63
N SER A 361 -1.99 -4.59 10.69
CA SER A 361 -2.89 -4.15 9.62
C SER A 361 -4.33 -3.99 10.08
N PHE A 362 -5.10 -3.19 9.34
CA PHE A 362 -6.52 -3.02 9.63
C PHE A 362 -7.31 -4.34 9.50
N ASP A 363 -6.88 -5.29 8.65
CA ASP A 363 -7.50 -6.62 8.60
C ASP A 363 -7.22 -7.45 9.85
N SER A 364 -5.98 -7.39 10.38
CA SER A 364 -5.63 -8.07 11.64
C SER A 364 -6.44 -7.50 12.82
N PHE A 365 -6.61 -6.18 12.87
CA PHE A 365 -7.52 -5.51 13.79
C PHE A 365 -8.98 -5.96 13.59
N ARG A 366 -9.50 -5.94 12.35
CA ARG A 366 -10.86 -6.38 12.03
C ARG A 366 -11.11 -7.82 12.49
N ARG A 367 -10.15 -8.72 12.31
CA ARG A 367 -10.25 -10.12 12.78
C ARG A 367 -10.30 -10.19 14.30
N ALA A 368 -9.44 -9.44 14.99
CA ALA A 368 -9.43 -9.37 16.44
C ALA A 368 -10.72 -8.78 16.99
N LEU A 369 -11.29 -7.78 16.32
CA LEU A 369 -12.58 -7.18 16.67
C LEU A 369 -13.70 -8.21 16.63
N TRP A 370 -13.82 -8.99 15.56
CA TRP A 370 -14.86 -10.04 15.50
C TRP A 370 -14.63 -11.17 16.50
N LYS A 371 -13.37 -11.53 16.79
CA LYS A 371 -13.07 -12.49 17.86
C LYS A 371 -13.44 -11.96 19.25
N ALA A 372 -13.19 -10.68 19.52
CA ALA A 372 -13.59 -10.03 20.77
C ALA A 372 -15.11 -10.00 20.92
N VAL A 373 -15.86 -9.73 19.84
CA VAL A 373 -17.32 -9.85 19.85
C VAL A 373 -17.72 -11.28 20.19
N ALA A 374 -17.07 -12.28 19.59
CA ALA A 374 -17.34 -13.70 19.81
C ALA A 374 -17.08 -14.19 21.25
N SER A 375 -16.37 -13.41 22.07
CA SER A 375 -16.05 -13.73 23.47
C SER A 375 -16.88 -12.94 24.49
N THR A 376 -17.90 -12.20 24.07
CA THR A 376 -18.79 -11.40 24.94
C THR A 376 -20.24 -11.86 24.86
N GLY A 377 -21.11 -11.31 25.71
CA GLY A 377 -22.56 -11.54 25.65
C GLY A 377 -23.23 -11.08 24.35
N LEU A 378 -22.55 -10.25 23.53
CA LEU A 378 -23.08 -9.81 22.24
C LEU A 378 -23.35 -10.98 21.28
N VAL A 379 -22.68 -12.12 21.46
CA VAL A 379 -22.89 -13.31 20.61
C VAL A 379 -24.33 -13.82 20.62
N GLU A 380 -25.08 -13.58 21.70
CA GLU A 380 -26.48 -13.98 21.83
C GLU A 380 -27.39 -13.32 20.79
N GLN A 381 -26.93 -12.22 20.16
CA GLN A 381 -27.65 -11.51 19.11
C GLN A 381 -27.42 -12.10 17.70
N PHE A 382 -26.54 -13.09 17.56
CA PHE A 382 -26.13 -13.67 16.29
C PHE A 382 -26.62 -15.11 16.13
N THR A 383 -26.74 -15.58 14.89
CA THR A 383 -26.98 -17.00 14.60
C THR A 383 -25.70 -17.81 14.82
N ASP A 384 -25.82 -19.10 15.12
CA ASP A 384 -24.68 -20.00 15.36
C ASP A 384 -23.63 -19.93 14.24
N ASN A 385 -24.07 -19.96 12.98
CA ASN A 385 -23.16 -19.84 11.83
C ASN A 385 -22.41 -18.49 11.78
N ASN A 386 -23.02 -17.41 12.27
CA ASN A 386 -22.32 -16.13 12.41
C ASN A 386 -21.36 -16.12 13.59
N VAL A 387 -21.72 -16.78 14.70
CA VAL A 387 -20.83 -16.94 15.87
C VAL A 387 -19.56 -17.72 15.46
N ASP A 388 -19.70 -18.85 14.76
CA ASP A 388 -18.56 -19.65 14.30
C ASP A 388 -17.63 -18.85 13.36
N ARG A 389 -18.21 -18.06 12.46
CA ARG A 389 -17.44 -17.15 11.60
C ARG A 389 -16.65 -16.13 12.43
N MET A 390 -17.28 -15.52 13.43
CA MET A 390 -16.63 -14.51 14.27
C MET A 390 -15.52 -15.11 15.14
N ARG A 391 -15.67 -16.34 15.63
CA ARG A 391 -14.60 -17.09 16.32
C ARG A 391 -13.36 -17.30 15.43
N GLU A 392 -13.55 -17.45 14.13
CA GLU A 392 -12.47 -17.50 13.13
C GLU A 392 -11.95 -16.10 12.70
N GLY A 393 -12.49 -15.01 13.25
CA GLY A 393 -12.16 -13.63 12.88
C GLY A 393 -12.82 -13.15 11.57
N LYS A 394 -13.78 -13.89 11.03
CA LYS A 394 -14.56 -13.49 9.86
C LYS A 394 -15.74 -12.62 10.29
N ALA A 395 -16.03 -11.58 9.52
CA ALA A 395 -17.22 -10.76 9.76
C ALA A 395 -18.51 -11.59 9.63
N PRO A 396 -19.52 -11.34 10.50
CA PRO A 396 -20.82 -11.98 10.42
C PRO A 396 -21.54 -11.56 9.13
N LYS A 397 -22.41 -12.43 8.63
CA LYS A 397 -23.21 -12.17 7.44
C LYS A 397 -24.34 -11.18 7.76
N ALA A 398 -24.50 -10.20 6.89
CA ALA A 398 -25.65 -9.30 6.89
C ALA A 398 -26.89 -10.03 6.34
N ARG A 399 -28.07 -9.50 6.70
CA ARG A 399 -29.35 -9.98 6.15
C ARG A 399 -29.33 -9.85 4.64
N TYR A 400 -30.01 -10.76 3.95
CA TYR A 400 -30.01 -10.80 2.48
C TYR A 400 -30.39 -9.45 1.84
N ARG A 401 -31.38 -8.76 2.43
CA ARG A 401 -31.88 -7.45 1.96
C ARG A 401 -30.85 -6.30 2.09
N ASP A 402 -29.84 -6.45 2.94
CA ASP A 402 -28.83 -5.43 3.27
C ASP A 402 -27.49 -5.70 2.57
N ARG A 403 -27.45 -6.69 1.67
CA ARG A 403 -26.27 -7.05 0.86
C ARG A 403 -26.18 -6.17 -0.39
N ALA A 404 -24.97 -6.06 -0.95
CA ALA A 404 -24.71 -5.37 -2.21
C ALA A 404 -23.87 -6.26 -3.14
N GLY A 405 -24.54 -6.93 -4.09
CA GLY A 405 -23.89 -7.89 -4.98
C GLY A 405 -23.20 -9.02 -4.21
N LYS A 406 -21.89 -9.20 -4.42
CA LYS A 406 -21.08 -10.19 -3.70
C LYS A 406 -20.74 -9.77 -2.25
N ARG A 407 -20.94 -8.51 -1.87
CA ARG A 407 -20.69 -8.00 -0.51
C ARG A 407 -21.85 -8.40 0.40
N GLY A 408 -21.62 -9.42 1.22
CA GLY A 408 -22.66 -10.05 2.05
C GLY A 408 -22.39 -10.10 3.55
N SER A 409 -21.27 -9.54 4.01
CA SER A 409 -20.88 -9.49 5.42
C SER A 409 -20.93 -8.05 5.92
N PHE A 410 -21.10 -7.84 7.23
CA PHE A 410 -20.92 -6.50 7.79
C PHE A 410 -19.50 -5.97 7.54
N GLU A 411 -19.37 -4.67 7.42
CA GLU A 411 -18.12 -3.97 7.08
C GLU A 411 -17.81 -2.91 8.14
N LEU A 412 -16.54 -2.55 8.28
CA LEU A 412 -16.12 -1.43 9.13
C LEU A 412 -15.93 -0.19 8.25
N HIS A 413 -16.47 0.93 8.68
CA HIS A 413 -16.41 2.22 8.01
C HIS A 413 -15.77 3.26 8.93
N HIS A 414 -14.83 4.02 8.38
CA HIS A 414 -14.25 5.18 9.06
C HIS A 414 -15.16 6.40 8.86
N ALA A 415 -15.59 7.05 9.94
CA ALA A 415 -16.45 8.23 9.87
C ALA A 415 -15.70 9.42 9.26
N ASP A 416 -14.50 9.70 9.76
CA ASP A 416 -13.50 10.55 9.14
C ASP A 416 -12.65 9.67 8.21
N GLU A 417 -12.73 9.92 6.91
CA GLU A 417 -12.00 9.14 5.91
C GLU A 417 -10.50 9.16 6.17
N VAL A 418 -9.87 7.98 6.10
CA VAL A 418 -8.41 7.85 6.23
C VAL A 418 -7.69 8.71 5.19
N ALA A 419 -8.22 8.81 3.97
CA ALA A 419 -7.68 9.67 2.91
C ALA A 419 -7.68 11.17 3.24
N LYS A 420 -8.50 11.60 4.22
CA LYS A 420 -8.60 12.98 4.71
C LYS A 420 -7.93 13.18 6.07
N GLY A 421 -7.05 12.25 6.47
CA GLY A 421 -6.34 12.29 7.75
C GLY A 421 -7.09 11.63 8.92
N GLY A 422 -8.17 10.91 8.64
CA GLY A 422 -8.89 10.13 9.64
C GLY A 422 -8.02 9.03 10.24
N LYS A 423 -8.10 8.84 11.57
CA LYS A 423 -7.30 7.85 12.27
C LYS A 423 -7.75 6.42 11.95
N VAL A 424 -6.81 5.57 11.56
CA VAL A 424 -7.07 4.18 11.11
C VAL A 424 -7.55 3.26 12.24
N TYR A 425 -6.97 3.42 13.44
CA TYR A 425 -7.16 2.54 14.60
C TYR A 425 -7.87 3.21 15.79
N ASP A 426 -8.45 4.37 15.56
CA ASP A 426 -9.31 5.02 16.56
C ASP A 426 -10.70 4.39 16.46
N VAL A 427 -11.11 3.61 17.47
CA VAL A 427 -12.41 2.94 17.46
C VAL A 427 -13.58 3.91 17.52
N ASP A 428 -13.35 5.16 17.96
CA ASP A 428 -14.36 6.21 17.94
C ASP A 428 -14.60 6.73 16.51
N ASN A 429 -13.60 6.54 15.62
CA ASN A 429 -13.71 6.79 14.19
C ASN A 429 -14.34 5.61 13.44
N LEU A 430 -14.66 4.49 14.09
CA LEU A 430 -15.14 3.27 13.41
C LEU A 430 -16.61 2.98 13.67
N ASN A 431 -17.31 2.58 12.60
CA ASN A 431 -18.69 2.13 12.66
C ASN A 431 -18.87 0.82 11.87
N VAL A 432 -19.69 -0.08 12.38
CA VAL A 432 -20.14 -1.28 11.68
C VAL A 432 -21.33 -0.92 10.80
N VAL A 433 -21.22 -1.23 9.50
CA VAL A 433 -22.24 -0.93 8.50
C VAL A 433 -22.63 -2.17 7.71
N THR A 434 -23.85 -2.17 7.19
CA THR A 434 -24.26 -3.14 6.17
C THR A 434 -23.67 -2.77 4.80
N PRO A 435 -23.35 -3.74 3.92
CA PRO A 435 -22.79 -3.44 2.60
C PRO A 435 -23.60 -2.45 1.77
N LYS A 436 -24.93 -2.56 1.81
CA LYS A 436 -25.83 -1.65 1.10
C LYS A 436 -25.71 -0.23 1.66
N HIS A 437 -25.79 -0.09 2.98
CA HIS A 437 -25.70 1.21 3.63
C HIS A 437 -24.32 1.85 3.46
N HIS A 438 -23.25 1.07 3.46
CA HIS A 438 -21.90 1.59 3.20
C HIS A 438 -21.79 2.24 1.82
N ILE A 439 -22.44 1.68 0.80
CA ILE A 439 -22.52 2.31 -0.52
C ILE A 439 -23.32 3.60 -0.46
N ASP A 440 -24.43 3.62 0.29
CA ASP A 440 -25.29 4.80 0.41
C ASP A 440 -24.59 5.96 1.13
N ILE A 441 -23.72 5.69 2.11
CA ILE A 441 -22.88 6.71 2.76
C ILE A 441 -21.95 7.38 1.72
N HIS A 442 -21.22 6.58 0.93
CA HIS A 442 -20.28 7.10 -0.09
C HIS A 442 -20.94 7.68 -1.35
N ARG A 443 -22.25 7.48 -1.52
CA ARG A 443 -23.01 8.12 -2.61
C ARG A 443 -23.50 9.52 -2.25
N ASN A 444 -23.63 9.81 -0.96
CA ASN A 444 -24.28 11.02 -0.46
C ASN A 444 -23.32 11.97 0.29
N GLY A 445 -22.08 11.55 0.53
CA GLY A 445 -20.96 12.39 0.98
C GLY A 445 -20.00 12.66 -0.16
#